data_AF-A0A2A2Q854-F1
#
_entry.id   AF-A0A2A2Q854-F1
#
_cell.length_a   1.000
_cell.length_b   1.000
_cell.length_c   1.000
_cell.angle_alpha   90.00
_cell.angle_beta   90.00
_cell.angle_gamma   90.00
#
_symmetry.space_group_name_H-M   'P 1'
#
loop_
_entity.id
_entity.type
_entity.pdbx_description
1 polymer ?
#
loop_
_entity_poly.entity_id
_entity_poly.type
_entity_poly.pdbx_seq_one_letter_code
_entity_poly.pdbx_strand_id
1 'polypeptide(L)'
;MNTITSLAALLKSTTYELCRPEGRVVGTPGHATAERYVALSLTEIGCRPYRGTSFALPYRRDGIRFTNFAGVIPGKDRSLAPL
;
A
#
# COMPACT_ATOMS: atom_id res chain seq x y z
N MET A 1 -6.71 -19.79 19.29
CA MET A 1 -7.85 -18.88 19.53
C MET A 1 -7.78 -17.78 18.48
N ASN A 2 -8.65 -17.80 17.47
CA ASN A 2 -8.74 -16.71 16.48
C ASN A 2 -9.64 -15.62 17.04
N THR A 3 -9.05 -14.50 17.43
CA THR A 3 -9.83 -13.31 17.78
C THR A 3 -10.38 -12.72 16.49
N ILE A 4 -11.70 -12.76 16.30
CA ILE A 4 -12.35 -12.00 15.22
C ILE A 4 -12.16 -10.52 15.57
N THR A 5 -11.18 -9.89 14.93
CA THR A 5 -10.97 -8.45 15.02
C THR A 5 -12.11 -7.78 14.25
N SER A 6 -12.84 -6.87 14.90
CA SER A 6 -13.89 -6.13 14.20
C SER A 6 -13.29 -5.32 13.05
N LEU A 7 -14.07 -5.07 12.00
CA LEU A 7 -13.61 -4.24 10.88
C LEU A 7 -13.11 -2.86 11.36
N ALA A 8 -13.81 -2.26 12.33
CA ALA A 8 -13.40 -0.99 12.91
C ALA A 8 -12.04 -1.06 13.61
N ALA A 9 -11.76 -2.14 14.35
CA ALA A 9 -10.47 -2.34 15.00
C ALA A 9 -9.35 -2.57 13.98
N LEU A 10 -9.62 -3.33 12.91
CA LEU A 10 -8.68 -3.52 11.81
C LEU A 10 -8.36 -2.18 11.13
N LEU A 11 -9.38 -1.43 10.71
CA LEU A 11 -9.20 -0.13 10.06
C LEU A 11 -8.45 0.87 10.94
N LYS A 12 -8.72 0.88 12.25
CA LYS A 12 -7.99 1.71 13.21
C LYS A 12 -6.50 1.33 13.25
N SER A 13 -6.20 0.04 13.34
CA SER A 13 -4.82 -0.45 13.35
C SER A 13 -4.09 -0.13 12.04
N THR A 14 -4.71 -0.42 10.90
CA THR A 14 -4.15 -0.12 9.56
C THR A 14 -3.89 1.38 9.38
N THR A 15 -4.82 2.22 9.82
CA THR A 15 -4.65 3.68 9.75
C THR A 15 -3.49 4.14 10.63
N TYR A 16 -3.35 3.56 11.83
CA TYR A 16 -2.24 3.88 12.73
C TYR A 16 -0.89 3.52 12.12
N GLU A 17 -0.73 2.32 11.56
CA GLU A 17 0.52 1.88 10.94
C GLU A 17 0.91 2.73 9.72
N LEU A 18 -0.08 3.17 8.93
CA LEU A 18 0.17 4.06 7.80
C LEU A 18 0.51 5.51 8.23
N CYS A 19 -0.04 5.96 9.35
CA CYS A 19 0.00 7.34 9.83
C CYS A 19 0.63 7.47 11.21
N ARG A 20 1.73 6.72 11.46
CA ARG A 20 2.39 6.72 12.77
C ARG A 20 2.83 8.13 13.21
N PRO A 21 3.01 8.38 14.53
CA PRO A 21 3.27 9.72 15.06
C PRO A 21 4.51 10.42 14.49
N GLU A 22 5.49 9.67 13.98
CA GLU A 22 6.70 10.22 13.36
C GLU A 22 6.41 10.92 12.01
N GLY A 23 5.18 10.82 11.50
CA GLY A 23 4.72 11.45 10.28
C GLY A 23 5.22 10.75 9.02
N ARG A 24 4.86 11.29 7.85
CA ARG A 24 5.15 10.68 6.54
C ARG A 24 5.48 11.72 5.47
N VAL A 25 6.13 12.82 5.88
CA VAL A 25 6.64 13.84 4.95
C VAL A 25 7.67 13.18 4.03
N VAL A 26 7.58 13.44 2.72
CA VAL A 26 8.46 12.84 1.72
C VAL A 26 9.94 13.03 2.10
N GLY A 27 10.71 11.94 2.05
CA GLY A 27 12.13 11.93 2.37
C GLY A 27 12.47 11.72 3.85
N THR A 28 11.49 11.68 4.76
CA THR A 28 11.75 11.36 6.18
C THR A 28 11.77 9.84 6.42
N PRO A 29 12.36 9.38 7.54
CA PRO A 29 12.28 7.97 7.94
C PRO A 29 10.84 7.45 8.07
N GLY A 30 9.92 8.30 8.55
CA GLY A 30 8.51 7.95 8.66
C GLY A 30 7.84 7.69 7.30
N HIS A 31 8.21 8.44 6.26
CA HIS A 31 7.78 8.15 4.89
C HIS A 31 8.28 6.78 4.41
N ALA A 32 9.55 6.46 4.62
CA ALA A 32 10.10 5.15 4.24
C ALA A 32 9.45 3.98 5.01
N THR A 33 8.99 4.21 6.24
CA THR A 33 8.19 3.24 6.99
C THR A 33 6.80 3.06 6.38
N ALA A 34 6.12 4.16 6.03
CA ALA A 34 4.82 4.10 5.36
C ALA A 34 4.89 3.41 3.98
N GLU A 35 5.93 3.69 3.18
CA GLU A 35 6.16 3.04 1.89
C GLU A 35 6.30 1.51 2.03
N ARG A 36 7.07 1.06 3.03
CA ARG A 36 7.23 -0.37 3.32
C ARG A 36 5.92 -1.02 3.77
N TYR A 37 5.16 -0.32 4.62
CA TYR A 37 3.86 -0.79 5.08
C TYR A 37 2.90 -1.00 3.91
N VAL A 38 2.75 -0.01 3.02
CA VAL A 38 1.87 -0.11 1.85
C VAL A 38 2.29 -1.27 0.92
N ALA A 39 3.59 -1.42 0.64
CA ALA A 39 4.09 -2.51 -0.20
C ALA A 39 3.78 -3.89 0.38
N LEU A 40 3.96 -4.05 1.69
CA LEU A 40 3.64 -5.29 2.39
C LEU A 40 2.13 -5.55 2.36
N SER A 41 1.30 -4.57 2.70
CA SER A 41 -0.16 -4.70 2.70
C SER A 41 -0.70 -5.09 1.33
N LEU A 42 -0.19 -4.48 0.24
CA LEU A 42 -0.59 -4.87 -1.13
C LEU A 42 -0.24 -6.34 -1.43
N THR A 43 0.91 -6.81 -0.95
CA THR A 43 1.31 -8.22 -1.10
C THR A 43 0.36 -9.15 -0.34
N GLU A 44 0.07 -8.82 0.92
CA GLU A 44 -0.77 -9.63 1.82
C GLU A 44 -2.22 -9.76 1.34
N ILE A 45 -2.78 -8.70 0.72
CA ILE A 45 -4.13 -8.75 0.14
C ILE A 45 -4.18 -9.44 -1.24
N GLY A 46 -3.06 -9.97 -1.72
CA GLY A 46 -2.98 -10.73 -2.96
C GLY A 46 -2.90 -9.90 -4.24
N CYS A 47 -2.51 -8.62 -4.14
CA CYS A 47 -2.24 -7.83 -5.34
C CYS A 47 -0.98 -8.35 -6.06
N ARG A 48 -0.93 -8.07 -7.37
CA ARG A 48 0.27 -8.16 -8.19
C ARG A 48 0.73 -6.75 -8.56
N PRO A 49 2.04 -6.48 -8.73
CA PRO A 49 2.51 -5.19 -9.22
C PRO A 49 1.77 -4.74 -10.48
N TYR A 50 1.32 -3.49 -10.51
CA TYR A 50 0.65 -2.94 -11.69
C TYR A 50 1.56 -2.92 -12.92
N ARG A 51 2.85 -2.63 -12.72
CA ARG A 51 3.86 -2.60 -13.77
C ARG A 51 5.22 -3.06 -13.21
N GLY A 52 5.94 -3.86 -14.00
CA GLY A 52 7.27 -4.34 -13.62
C GLY A 52 7.22 -5.33 -12.46
N THR A 53 8.21 -5.27 -11.57
CA THR A 53 8.43 -6.24 -10.48
C THR A 53 8.18 -5.66 -9.08
N SER A 54 7.70 -4.42 -8.98
CA SER A 54 7.45 -3.74 -7.70
C SER A 54 6.14 -2.96 -7.73
N PHE A 55 5.45 -2.88 -6.60
CA PHE A 55 4.28 -2.00 -6.42
C PHE A 55 4.66 -0.51 -6.49
N ALA A 56 5.91 -0.17 -6.19
CA ALA A 56 6.41 1.18 -6.18
C ALA A 56 6.64 1.70 -7.61
N LEU A 57 6.03 2.85 -7.91
CA LEU A 57 6.14 3.57 -9.17
C LEU A 57 6.80 4.93 -8.89
N PRO A 58 8.15 4.98 -8.82
CA PRO A 58 8.86 6.22 -8.53
C PRO A 58 8.75 7.20 -9.69
N TYR A 59 8.57 8.48 -9.37
CA TYR A 59 8.55 9.57 -10.34
C TYR A 59 9.17 10.83 -9.75
N ARG A 60 9.40 11.84 -10.60
CA ARG A 60 9.90 13.15 -10.18
C ARG A 60 8.93 14.24 -10.61
N ARG A 61 8.75 15.22 -9.74
CA ARG A 61 8.00 16.45 -10.02
C ARG A 61 8.64 17.59 -9.24
N ASP A 62 8.91 18.71 -9.91
CA ASP A 62 9.52 19.91 -9.30
C ASP A 62 10.81 19.60 -8.52
N GLY A 63 11.64 18.70 -9.07
CA GLY A 63 12.91 18.27 -8.45
C GLY A 63 12.77 17.25 -7.32
N ILE A 64 11.56 17.04 -6.78
CA ILE A 64 11.28 16.11 -5.68
C ILE A 64 10.99 14.71 -6.23
N ARG A 65 11.53 13.67 -5.57
CA ARG A 65 11.21 12.27 -5.86
C ARG A 65 9.96 11.87 -5.07
N PHE A 66 8.97 11.36 -5.77
CA PHE A 66 7.74 10.80 -5.20
C PHE A 66 7.61 9.33 -5.59
N THR A 67 6.72 8.62 -4.91
CA THR A 67 6.41 7.22 -5.20
C THR A 67 4.89 7.04 -5.17
N ASN A 68 4.31 6.57 -6.28
CA ASN A 68 2.96 6.01 -6.24
C ASN A 68 3.05 4.52 -5.92
N PHE A 69 2.03 3.96 -5.28
CA PHE A 69 1.89 2.51 -5.08
C PHE A 69 0.68 2.02 -5.85
N ALA A 70 0.87 1.02 -6.70
CA ALA A 70 -0.21 0.45 -7.49
C ALA A 70 -0.08 -1.07 -7.59
N GLY A 71 -1.16 -1.75 -7.21
CA GLY A 71 -1.33 -3.19 -7.33
C GLY A 71 -2.63 -3.54 -8.05
N VAL A 72 -2.66 -4.73 -8.65
CA VAL A 72 -3.83 -5.29 -9.33
C VAL A 72 -4.24 -6.55 -8.59
N ILE A 73 -5.48 -6.61 -8.11
CA ILE A 73 -6.09 -7.88 -7.71
C ILE A 73 -6.53 -8.57 -9.00
N PRO A 74 -5.89 -9.69 -9.41
CA PRO A 74 -6.36 -10.40 -10.58
C PRO A 74 -7.75 -10.95 -10.28
N GLY A 75 -8.75 -10.50 -11.04
CA GLY A 75 -10.05 -11.17 -11.06
C GLY A 75 -9.88 -12.65 -11.38
N LYS A 76 -10.78 -13.49 -10.86
CA LYS A 76 -10.77 -14.94 -11.11
C LYS A 76 -10.79 -15.25 -12.60
N ASP A 77 -11.53 -14.47 -13.37
CA ASP A 77 -11.57 -14.49 -14.82
C ASP A 77 -11.32 -13.06 -15.35
N ARG A 78 -10.31 -12.91 -16.19
CA ARG A 78 -9.88 -11.61 -16.75
C ARG A 78 -10.50 -11.31 -18.11
N SER A 79 -11.25 -12.25 -18.67
CA SER A 79 -12.01 -12.05 -19.91
C SER A 79 -13.35 -11.35 -19.68
N LEU A 80 -13.84 -11.35 -18.44
CA LEU A 80 -15.05 -10.65 -18.03
C LEU A 80 -14.80 -9.14 -17.99
N ALA A 81 -15.86 -8.37 -18.25
CA ALA A 81 -15.83 -6.93 -18.05
C ALA A 81 -15.49 -6.60 -16.58
N PRO A 82 -14.72 -5.53 -16.32
CA PRO A 82 -14.50 -5.06 -14.96
C PRO A 82 -15.85 -4.71 -14.31
N LEU A 83 -15.97 -5.03 -13.01
CA LEU A 83 -17.09 -4.61 -12.16
C LEU A 83 -16.89 -3.16 -11.68
#